data_AF-A0A4C2A812-F1
#
_entry.id   AF-A0A4C2A812-F1
#
_cell.length_a   1.000
_cell.length_b   1.000
_cell.length_c   1.000
_cell.angle_alpha   90.00
_cell.angle_beta   90.00
_cell.angle_gamma   90.00
#
_symmetry.space_group_name_H-M   'P 1'
#
loop_
_entity.id
_entity.type
_entity.pdbx_description
1 polymer ?
#
loop_
_entity_poly.entity_id
_entity_poly.type
_entity_poly.pdbx_seq_one_letter_code
_entity_poly.pdbx_strand_id
1 'polypeptide(L)'
;MLTSTRRTWSPGDVTSVASFYDNAVVMVTGGTGFLGKTLLEKLLRSCPGIKKIKVLMRPKSNMTVEQRFKELLKHQVFDHVSHQVAGAVEQIVAGVWRRVSP
;
A
#
# COMPACT_ATOMS: atom_id res chain seq x y z
N MET A 1 28.65 -6.22 -2.99
CA MET A 1 27.87 -7.30 -2.36
C MET A 1 26.76 -6.67 -1.52
N LEU A 2 25.52 -6.59 -2.03
CA LEU A 2 24.39 -6.08 -1.25
C LEU A 2 23.73 -7.28 -0.56
N THR A 3 24.02 -7.46 0.71
CA THR A 3 23.35 -8.48 1.53
C THR A 3 21.88 -8.10 1.65
N SER A 4 21.02 -8.92 1.06
CA SER A 4 19.59 -8.95 1.36
C SER A 4 19.45 -9.37 2.82
N THR A 5 19.42 -8.41 3.74
CA THR A 5 19.12 -8.66 5.14
C THR A 5 17.65 -9.05 5.23
N ARG A 6 17.35 -10.34 5.32
CA ARG A 6 16.03 -10.78 5.78
C ARG A 6 15.86 -10.22 7.19
N ARG A 7 14.91 -9.32 7.38
CA ARG A 7 14.45 -8.95 8.72
C ARG A 7 13.81 -10.20 9.33
N THR A 8 14.52 -10.86 10.24
CA THR A 8 13.94 -11.87 11.12
C THR A 8 13.25 -11.12 12.25
N TRP A 9 11.96 -11.38 12.45
CA TRP A 9 11.24 -10.84 13.59
C TRP A 9 11.71 -11.57 14.86
N SER A 10 12.26 -10.82 15.81
CA SER A 10 12.47 -11.31 17.18
C SER A 10 11.37 -10.73 18.07
N PRO A 11 10.75 -11.51 18.97
CA PRO A 11 9.65 -11.03 19.82
C PRO A 11 9.97 -9.79 20.69
N GLY A 12 11.24 -9.41 20.85
CA GLY A 12 11.68 -8.21 21.58
C GLY A 12 12.04 -6.99 20.72
N ASP A 13 12.05 -7.08 19.39
CA ASP A 13 12.58 -6.02 18.51
C ASP A 13 11.54 -4.99 18.05
N VAL A 14 10.24 -5.31 18.18
CA VAL A 14 9.14 -4.44 17.72
C VAL A 14 8.32 -3.91 18.89
N THR A 15 8.54 -2.63 19.17
CA THR A 15 7.83 -1.87 20.20
C THR A 15 6.42 -1.43 19.78
N SER A 16 6.09 -1.50 18.49
CA SER A 16 4.76 -1.18 17.95
C SER A 16 4.52 -1.75 16.55
N VAL A 17 3.27 -1.77 16.09
CA VAL A 17 2.92 -2.08 14.69
C VAL A 17 3.56 -1.08 13.72
N ALA A 18 3.66 0.19 14.10
CA ALA A 18 4.28 1.22 13.26
C ALA A 18 5.75 0.89 13.00
N SER A 19 6.53 0.60 14.05
CA SER A 19 7.96 0.28 13.92
C SER A 19 8.22 -1.03 13.17
N PHE A 20 7.29 -1.99 13.20
CA PHE A 20 7.36 -3.17 12.34
C PHE A 20 7.37 -2.79 10.85
N TYR A 21 6.54 -1.82 10.45
CA TYR A 21 6.37 -1.40 9.07
C TYR A 21 7.38 -0.33 8.61
N ASP A 22 8.30 0.11 9.46
CA ASP A 22 9.33 1.07 9.08
C ASP A 22 10.18 0.55 7.92
N ASN A 23 10.37 1.42 6.92
CA ASN A 23 11.04 1.15 5.65
C ASN A 23 10.48 -0.07 4.87
N ALA A 24 9.30 -0.58 5.23
CA ALA A 24 8.72 -1.74 4.58
C ALA A 24 8.13 -1.37 3.21
N VAL A 25 8.15 -2.34 2.30
CA VAL A 25 7.35 -2.31 1.06
C VAL A 25 6.22 -3.30 1.23
N VAL A 26 5.00 -2.81 1.41
CA VAL A 26 3.82 -3.63 1.73
C VAL A 26 3.07 -3.92 0.43
N MET A 27 2.72 -5.19 0.19
CA MET A 27 1.84 -5.56 -0.93
C MET A 27 0.43 -5.86 -0.42
N VAL A 28 -0.57 -5.17 -0.96
CA VAL A 28 -1.98 -5.33 -0.60
C VAL A 28 -2.76 -5.89 -1.78
N THR A 29 -3.43 -7.01 -1.55
CA THR A 29 -4.43 -7.57 -2.49
C THR A 29 -5.83 -7.12 -2.08
N GLY A 30 -6.73 -6.95 -3.05
CA GLY A 30 -8.10 -6.53 -2.74
C GLY A 30 -8.22 -5.06 -2.28
N GLY A 31 -7.19 -4.24 -2.49
CA GLY A 31 -7.15 -2.83 -2.05
C GLY A 31 -8.25 -1.94 -2.64
N THR A 32 -8.97 -2.39 -3.68
CA THR A 32 -10.13 -1.68 -4.22
C THR A 32 -11.45 -1.99 -3.52
N GLY A 33 -11.52 -3.06 -2.71
CA GLY A 33 -12.73 -3.39 -1.95
C GLY A 33 -12.91 -2.47 -0.74
N PHE A 34 -14.09 -2.50 -0.11
CA PHE A 34 -14.43 -1.63 1.03
C PHE A 34 -13.34 -1.63 2.13
N LEU A 35 -13.06 -2.79 2.71
CA LEU A 35 -12.02 -2.94 3.74
C LEU A 35 -10.61 -2.62 3.20
N GLY A 36 -10.36 -2.95 1.93
CA GLY A 36 -9.08 -2.69 1.28
C GLY A 36 -8.71 -1.21 1.27
N LYS A 37 -9.63 -0.32 0.91
CA LYS A 37 -9.36 1.13 0.91
C LYS A 37 -9.12 1.68 2.31
N THR A 38 -9.93 1.23 3.27
CA THR A 38 -9.78 1.62 4.69
C THR A 38 -8.46 1.12 5.27
N LEU A 39 -8.02 -0.08 4.90
CA LEU A 39 -6.70 -0.60 5.29
C LEU A 39 -5.58 0.28 4.72
N LEU A 40 -5.67 0.69 3.45
CA LEU A 40 -4.69 1.58 2.83
C LEU A 40 -4.61 2.92 3.57
N GLU A 41 -5.75 3.56 3.86
CA GLU A 41 -5.82 4.77 4.69
C GLU A 41 -5.17 4.56 6.05
N LYS A 42 -5.53 3.48 6.74
CA LYS A 42 -5.06 3.20 8.10
C LYS A 42 -3.56 3.00 8.13
N LEU A 43 -3.00 2.30 7.14
CA LEU A 43 -1.55 2.12 7.00
C LEU A 43 -0.85 3.45 6.78
N LEU A 44 -1.34 4.29 5.85
CA LEU A 44 -0.77 5.62 5.61
C LEU A 44 -0.78 6.49 6.88
N ARG A 45 -1.89 6.48 7.62
CA ARG A 45 -2.04 7.31 8.83
C ARG A 45 -1.27 6.78 10.05
N SER A 46 -1.25 5.46 10.25
CA SER A 46 -0.72 4.87 11.50
C SER A 46 0.70 4.31 11.36
N CYS A 47 1.21 4.15 10.13
CA CYS A 47 2.54 3.62 9.85
C CYS A 47 3.28 4.57 8.89
N PRO A 48 3.61 5.81 9.30
CA PRO A 48 4.20 6.81 8.41
C PRO A 48 5.58 6.41 7.87
N GLY A 49 6.27 5.47 8.53
CA GLY A 49 7.55 4.93 8.09
C GLY A 49 7.48 3.93 6.93
N ILE A 50 6.28 3.57 6.44
CA ILE A 50 6.16 2.71 5.25
C ILE A 50 6.81 3.39 4.05
N LYS A 51 7.68 2.65 3.36
CA LYS A 51 8.38 3.16 2.18
C LYS A 51 7.47 3.22 0.95
N LYS A 52 6.66 2.18 0.74
CA LYS A 52 5.77 2.06 -0.42
C LYS A 52 4.69 1.00 -0.18
N ILE A 53 3.47 1.28 -0.63
CA ILE A 53 2.36 0.32 -0.64
C ILE A 53 2.05 -0.05 -2.09
N LYS A 54 2.20 -1.33 -2.44
CA LYS A 54 1.87 -1.87 -3.76
C LYS A 54 0.49 -2.50 -3.73
N VAL A 55 -0.45 -2.00 -4.53
CA VAL A 55 -1.80 -2.56 -4.61
C VAL A 55 -1.93 -3.41 -5.86
N LEU A 56 -2.20 -4.70 -5.69
CA LEU A 56 -2.45 -5.57 -6.82
C LEU A 56 -3.89 -5.37 -7.31
N MET A 57 -4.02 -4.95 -8.56
CA MET A 57 -5.31 -4.63 -9.17
C MET A 57 -5.56 -5.53 -10.39
N ARG A 58 -6.78 -6.05 -10.47
CA ARG A 58 -7.27 -6.74 -11.67
C ARG A 58 -7.84 -5.71 -12.65
N PRO A 59 -7.74 -5.92 -13.97
CA PRO A 59 -8.51 -5.13 -14.92
C PRO A 59 -10.02 -5.31 -14.70
N LYS A 60 -10.83 -4.33 -15.13
CA LYS A 60 -12.29 -4.42 -15.22
C LYS A 60 -12.67 -4.25 -16.70
N SER A 61 -13.75 -4.89 -17.17
CA SER A 61 -14.12 -4.96 -18.60
C SER A 61 -14.22 -3.60 -19.31
N ASN A 62 -14.44 -2.51 -18.56
CA ASN A 62 -14.60 -1.17 -19.08
C ASN A 62 -13.59 -0.14 -18.54
N MET A 63 -12.54 -0.56 -17.83
CA MET A 63 -11.59 0.35 -17.21
C MET A 63 -10.17 -0.22 -17.12
N THR A 64 -9.18 0.59 -17.47
CA THR A 64 -7.78 0.25 -17.24
C THR A 64 -7.44 0.25 -15.74
N VAL A 65 -6.35 -0.41 -15.37
CA VAL A 65 -5.88 -0.43 -13.97
C VAL A 65 -5.54 0.98 -13.50
N GLU A 66 -4.97 1.80 -14.38
CA GLU A 66 -4.60 3.20 -14.11
C GLU A 66 -5.84 4.05 -13.83
N GLN A 67 -6.92 3.88 -14.61
CA GLN A 67 -8.19 4.56 -14.38
C GLN A 67 -8.80 4.15 -13.04
N ARG A 68 -8.87 2.83 -12.77
CA ARG A 68 -9.36 2.31 -11.49
C ARG A 68 -8.51 2.78 -10.30
N PHE A 69 -7.20 2.92 -10.51
CA PHE A 69 -6.29 3.40 -9.49
C PHE A 69 -6.49 4.89 -9.20
N LYS A 70 -6.67 5.72 -10.24
CA LYS A 70 -7.03 7.14 -10.08
C LYS A 70 -8.36 7.30 -9.33
N GLU A 71 -9.37 6.49 -9.64
CA GLU A 71 -10.64 6.51 -8.89
C GLU A 71 -10.48 6.04 -7.44
N LEU A 72 -9.64 5.05 -7.18
CA LEU A 72 -9.33 4.61 -5.82
C LEU A 72 -8.79 5.78 -4.99
N LEU A 73 -7.77 6.50 -5.49
CA LEU A 73 -7.13 7.59 -4.75
C LEU A 73 -8.04 8.82 -4.55
N LYS A 74 -9.09 8.98 -5.36
CA LYS A 74 -10.10 10.05 -5.21
C LYS A 74 -11.21 9.72 -4.21
N HIS A 75 -11.21 8.52 -3.63
CA HIS A 75 -12.26 8.12 -2.70
C HIS A 75 -12.13 8.90 -1.38
N GLN A 76 -13.26 9.39 -0.85
CA GLN A 76 -13.34 10.21 0.37
C GLN A 76 -12.67 9.63 1.63
N VAL A 77 -12.38 8.32 1.61
CA VAL A 77 -11.65 7.65 2.70
C VAL A 77 -10.23 8.19 2.84
N PHE A 78 -9.65 8.72 1.76
CA PHE A 78 -8.30 9.29 1.76
C PHE A 78 -8.28 10.78 2.10
N ASP A 79 -9.42 11.46 2.22
CA ASP A 79 -9.47 12.91 2.43
C ASP A 79 -8.74 13.29 3.73
N HIS A 80 -9.07 12.60 4.82
CA HIS A 80 -8.48 12.87 6.13
C HIS A 80 -6.95 12.76 6.13
N VAL A 81 -6.41 11.66 5.58
CA VAL A 81 -4.96 11.44 5.56
C VAL A 81 -4.26 12.39 4.60
N SER A 82 -4.91 12.77 3.49
CA SER A 82 -4.35 13.73 2.53
C SER A 82 -4.26 15.14 3.09
N HIS A 83 -5.19 15.53 3.98
CA HIS A 83 -5.13 16.81 4.70
C HIS A 83 -4.08 16.84 5.80
N GLN A 84 -3.82 15.71 6.46
CA GLN A 84 -2.84 15.64 7.55
C GLN A 84 -1.41 15.48 7.04
N VAL A 85 -1.23 14.73 5.96
CA VAL A 85 0.08 14.34 5.43
C VAL A 85 0.09 14.60 3.93
N ALA A 86 0.72 15.72 3.54
CA ALA A 86 0.98 16.01 2.14
C ALA A 86 1.83 14.89 1.53
N GLY A 87 1.43 14.37 0.37
CA GLY A 87 2.20 13.33 -0.29
C GLY A 87 1.89 11.89 0.15
N ALA A 88 0.91 11.67 1.05
CA ALA A 88 0.65 10.35 1.60
C ALA A 88 0.18 9.34 0.55
N VAL A 89 -0.73 9.74 -0.34
CA VAL A 89 -1.30 8.84 -1.34
C VAL A 89 -0.29 8.44 -2.43
N GLU A 90 0.76 9.24 -2.63
CA GLU A 90 1.87 8.98 -3.56
C GLU A 90 2.73 7.78 -3.13
N GLN A 91 2.65 7.36 -1.85
CA GLN A 91 3.26 6.13 -1.39
C GLN A 91 2.56 4.88 -1.96
N ILE A 92 1.32 5.01 -2.42
CA ILE A 92 0.56 3.91 -3.03
C ILE A 92 0.92 3.82 -4.51
N VAL A 93 1.19 2.61 -5.00
CA VAL A 93 1.37 2.32 -6.42
C VAL A 93 0.51 1.14 -6.84
N ALA A 94 -0.11 1.23 -8.02
CA ALA A 94 -0.82 0.10 -8.62
C ALA A 94 0.15 -0.86 -9.31
N GLY A 95 -0.07 -2.16 -9.09
CA GLY A 95 0.55 -3.24 -9.84
C GLY A 95 -0.50 -4.02 -10.64
N VAL A 96 -0.10 -4.47 -11.83
CA VAL A 96 -0.90 -5.37 -12.67
C VAL A 96 -0.35 -6.78 -12.54
N TRP A 97 -1.22 -7.77 -12.32
CA TRP A 97 -0.80 -9.17 -12.42
C TRP A 97 -0.62 -9.53 -13.89
N ARG A 98 0.64 -9.61 -14.35
CA ARG A 98 0.94 -10.18 -15.66
C ARG A 98 1.15 -11.67 -15.47
N ARG A 99 0.42 -12.48 -16.23
CA ARG A 99 0.73 -13.90 -16.34
C ARG A 99 2.11 -14.01 -16.96
N VAL A 100 3.03 -14.69 -16.28
CA VAL A 100 4.30 -15.08 -16.89
C VAL A 100 3.94 -16.19 -17.87
N SER A 101 4.03 -15.90 -19.17
CA SER A 101 3.93 -16.93 -20.20
C SER A 101 5.16 -17.83 -20.09
N PRO A 102 5.01 -19.16 -20.21
CA PRO A 102 6.14 -20.09 -20.27
C PRO A 102 7.13 -19.75 -21.39
#